data_AF-X1BEL2-F1
#
_entry.id   AF-X1BEL2-F1
#
_cell.length_a   1.000
_cell.length_b   1.000
_cell.length_c   1.000
_cell.angle_alpha   90.00
_cell.angle_beta   90.00
_cell.angle_gamma   90.00
#
_symmetry.space_group_name_H-M   'P 1'
#
loop_
_entity.id
_entity.type
_entity.pdbx_description
1 polymer ?
#
loop_
_entity_poly.entity_id
_entity_poly.type
_entity_poly.pdbx_seq_one_letter_code
_entity_poly.pdbx_strand_id
1 'polypeptide(L)'
;TILEELDKIKDGNLKEDELKKAKEMYKGALSLSLESTLSRAFWLGNRTLLHGRPSTFDEIKEKIEEVKVKDVQKMAQNIFSKDKINLSIVGPFKKNDKEEYNSLLQEL
;
A
#
# COMPACT_ATOMS: atom_id res chain seq x y z
N THR A 1 -9.72 1.95 14.42
CA THR A 1 -9.25 3.19 13.77
C THR A 1 -8.28 2.83 12.64
N ILE A 2 -7.81 3.79 11.82
CA ILE A 2 -6.80 3.48 10.78
C ILE A 2 -5.54 2.88 11.43
N LEU A 3 -5.09 3.45 12.55
CA LEU A 3 -3.89 3.01 13.26
C LEU A 3 -4.03 1.59 13.81
N GLU A 4 -5.16 1.28 14.44
CA GLU A 4 -5.45 -0.08 14.94
C GLU A 4 -5.40 -1.14 13.83
N GLU A 5 -5.88 -0.84 12.62
CA GLU A 5 -5.80 -1.80 11.50
C GLU A 5 -4.35 -1.98 11.01
N LEU A 6 -3.54 -0.91 11.01
CA LEU A 6 -2.11 -1.03 10.69
C LEU A 6 -1.38 -1.89 11.73
N ASP A 7 -1.70 -1.74 13.02
CA ASP A 7 -1.14 -2.55 14.10
C ASP A 7 -1.57 -4.01 14.01
N LYS A 8 -2.84 -4.30 13.67
CA LYS A 8 -3.28 -5.68 13.41
C LYS A 8 -2.44 -6.37 12.34
N ILE A 9 -2.09 -5.66 11.26
CA ILE A 9 -1.25 -6.22 10.19
C ILE A 9 0.19 -6.43 10.69
N LYS A 10 0.76 -5.51 11.48
CA LYS A 10 2.08 -5.65 12.10
C LYS A 10 2.15 -6.87 13.04
N ASP A 11 1.09 -7.09 13.81
CA ASP A 11 0.98 -8.17 14.79
C ASP A 11 0.69 -9.53 14.15
N GLY A 12 0.50 -9.58 12.83
CA GLY A 12 0.30 -10.83 12.09
C GLY A 12 -1.14 -11.33 12.09
N ASN A 13 -2.11 -10.44 12.33
CA ASN A 13 -3.54 -10.78 12.31
C ASN A 13 -4.15 -10.77 10.91
N LEU A 14 -3.34 -10.67 9.85
CA LEU A 14 -3.80 -10.75 8.45
C LEU A 14 -4.12 -12.20 8.09
N LYS A 15 -5.35 -12.46 7.64
CA LYS A 15 -5.77 -13.80 7.23
C LYS A 15 -5.43 -14.09 5.76
N GLU A 16 -5.27 -15.37 5.43
CA GLU A 16 -4.96 -15.81 4.06
C GLU A 16 -6.08 -15.49 3.06
N ASP A 17 -7.35 -15.54 3.48
CA ASP A 17 -8.50 -15.19 2.65
C ASP A 17 -8.58 -13.68 2.36
N GLU A 18 -8.21 -12.84 3.33
CA GLU A 18 -8.08 -11.40 3.16
C GLU A 18 -6.94 -11.07 2.18
N LEU A 19 -5.79 -11.71 2.32
CA LEU A 19 -4.68 -11.56 1.39
C LEU A 19 -5.09 -12.00 -0.02
N LYS A 20 -5.74 -13.16 -0.15
CA LYS A 20 -6.25 -13.64 -1.44
C LYS A 20 -7.18 -12.62 -2.09
N LYS A 21 -8.15 -12.09 -1.32
CA LYS A 21 -9.08 -11.07 -1.81
C LYS A 21 -8.35 -9.80 -2.26
N ALA A 22 -7.39 -9.31 -1.48
CA ALA A 22 -6.58 -8.15 -1.84
C ALA A 22 -5.77 -8.36 -3.13
N LYS A 23 -5.19 -9.55 -3.31
CA LYS A 23 -4.48 -9.92 -4.55
C LYS A 23 -5.41 -9.92 -5.76
N GLU A 24 -6.61 -10.51 -5.66
CA GLU A 24 -7.59 -10.48 -6.76
C GLU A 24 -8.02 -9.06 -7.11
N MET A 25 -8.30 -8.24 -6.10
CA MET A 25 -8.65 -6.83 -6.29
C MET A 25 -7.54 -6.06 -7.00
N TYR A 26 -6.28 -6.25 -6.59
CA TYR A 26 -5.14 -5.58 -7.21
C TYR A 26 -4.90 -6.04 -8.65
N LYS A 27 -4.94 -7.35 -8.92
CA LYS A 27 -4.81 -7.89 -10.28
C LYS A 27 -5.91 -7.39 -11.20
N GLY A 28 -7.16 -7.35 -10.71
CA GLY A 28 -8.30 -6.82 -11.46
C GLY A 28 -8.12 -5.35 -11.81
N ALA A 29 -7.78 -4.52 -10.82
CA ALA A 29 -7.52 -3.09 -11.03
C ALA A 29 -6.35 -2.84 -12.00
N LEU A 30 -5.28 -3.62 -11.90
CA LEU A 30 -4.14 -3.53 -12.80
C LEU A 30 -4.55 -3.89 -14.24
N SER A 31 -5.31 -4.98 -14.43
CA SER A 31 -5.79 -5.39 -15.75
C SER A 31 -6.62 -4.28 -16.41
N LEU A 32 -7.57 -3.71 -15.68
CA LEU A 32 -8.42 -2.61 -16.16
C LEU A 32 -7.58 -1.35 -16.49
N SER A 33 -6.55 -1.05 -15.71
CA SER A 33 -5.67 0.09 -15.96
C SER A 33 -4.86 -0.02 -17.27
N LEU A 34 -4.70 -1.24 -17.80
CA LEU A 34 -3.88 -1.55 -18.98
C LEU A 34 -4.70 -1.80 -20.26
N GLU A 35 -5.97 -1.41 -20.30
CA GLU A 35 -6.85 -1.65 -21.46
C GLU A 35 -6.53 -0.76 -22.67
N SER A 36 -6.15 0.50 -22.44
CA SER A 36 -5.87 1.43 -23.53
C SER A 36 -4.42 1.35 -24.00
N THR A 37 -4.19 1.54 -25.31
CA THR A 37 -2.83 1.60 -25.89
C THR A 37 -1.97 2.67 -25.20
N LEU A 38 -2.56 3.81 -24.87
CA LEU A 38 -1.86 4.91 -24.19
C LEU A 38 -1.45 4.50 -22.77
N SER A 39 -2.35 3.88 -22.00
CA SER A 39 -2.03 3.37 -20.66
C SER A 39 -0.91 2.33 -20.70
N ARG A 40 -0.93 1.43 -21.68
CA ARG A 40 0.15 0.43 -21.89
C ARG A 40 1.48 1.09 -22.22
N ALA A 41 1.49 2.14 -23.05
CA ALA A 41 2.69 2.90 -23.37
C ALA A 41 3.27 3.59 -22.12
N PHE A 42 2.42 4.26 -21.32
CA PHE A 42 2.84 4.86 -20.05
C PHE A 42 3.38 3.83 -19.07
N TRP A 43 2.74 2.67 -18.96
CA TRP A 43 3.21 1.57 -18.12
C TRP A 43 4.62 1.12 -18.53
N LEU A 44 4.82 0.80 -19.81
CA LEU A 44 6.12 0.35 -20.32
C LEU A 44 7.21 1.43 -20.15
N GLY A 45 6.88 2.70 -20.40
CA GLY A 45 7.79 3.82 -20.19
C GLY A 45 8.21 3.95 -18.73
N ASN A 46 7.26 3.95 -17.79
CA ASN A 46 7.55 4.04 -16.35
C ASN A 46 8.41 2.86 -15.87
N ARG A 47 8.08 1.64 -16.30
CA ARG A 47 8.86 0.44 -15.92
C ARG A 47 10.28 0.51 -16.46
N THR A 48 10.45 0.94 -17.71
CA THR A 48 11.77 1.10 -18.32
C THR A 48 12.59 2.17 -17.60
N LEU A 49 11.98 3.30 -17.22
CA LEU A 49 12.66 4.39 -16.54
C LEU A 49 13.06 4.04 -15.10
N LEU A 50 12.17 3.41 -14.33
CA LEU A 50 12.39 3.11 -12.91
C LEU A 50 13.15 1.81 -12.65
N HIS A 51 13.04 0.83 -13.57
CA HIS A 51 13.59 -0.52 -13.39
C HIS A 51 14.55 -0.96 -14.50
N GLY A 52 14.83 -0.09 -15.48
CA GLY A 52 15.73 -0.39 -16.60
C GLY A 52 15.19 -1.41 -17.61
N ARG A 53 13.96 -1.89 -17.46
CA ARG A 53 13.33 -2.84 -18.37
C ARG A 53 11.81 -2.72 -18.39
N PRO A 54 11.14 -3.05 -19.51
CA PRO A 54 9.70 -3.26 -19.49
C PRO A 54 9.33 -4.43 -18.57
N SER A 55 8.08 -4.47 -18.12
CA SER A 55 7.50 -5.64 -17.44
C SER A 55 6.11 -5.88 -18.01
N THR A 56 5.80 -7.15 -18.30
CA THR A 56 4.47 -7.55 -18.78
C THR A 56 3.48 -7.64 -17.63
N PHE A 57 2.19 -7.68 -17.95
CA PHE A 57 1.16 -7.94 -16.96
C PHE A 57 1.34 -9.30 -16.28
N ASP A 58 1.68 -10.35 -17.05
CA ASP A 58 1.87 -11.71 -16.53
C ASP A 58 3.04 -11.80 -15.55
N GLU A 59 4.18 -11.15 -15.85
CA GLU A 59 5.32 -11.10 -14.90
C GLU A 59 4.93 -10.47 -13.55
N ILE A 60 4.08 -9.44 -13.58
CA ILE A 60 3.63 -8.75 -12.36
C ILE A 60 2.61 -9.60 -11.63
N LYS A 61 1.72 -10.25 -12.36
CA LYS A 61 0.74 -11.20 -11.82
C LYS A 61 1.43 -12.32 -11.05
N GLU A 62 2.46 -12.94 -11.62
CA GLU A 62 3.23 -14.00 -10.95
C GLU A 62 3.85 -13.50 -9.64
N LYS A 63 4.47 -12.32 -9.65
CA LYS A 63 5.03 -11.70 -8.44
C LYS A 63 3.98 -11.44 -7.36
N ILE A 64 2.76 -11.06 -7.74
CA ILE A 64 1.65 -10.88 -6.79
C ILE A 64 1.24 -12.23 -6.18
N GLU A 65 1.22 -13.30 -6.97
CA GLU A 65 0.89 -14.65 -6.47
C GLU A 65 1.90 -15.14 -5.44
N GLU A 66 3.18 -14.82 -5.60
CA GLU A 66 4.24 -15.25 -4.69
C GLU A 66 4.17 -14.63 -3.29
N VAL A 67 3.50 -13.48 -3.12
CA VAL A 67 3.41 -12.75 -1.84
C VAL A 67 2.69 -13.58 -0.78
N LYS A 68 3.30 -13.79 0.39
CA LYS A 68 2.68 -14.49 1.52
C LYS A 68 2.26 -13.52 2.62
N VAL A 69 1.39 -13.96 3.52
CA VAL A 69 0.99 -13.19 4.71
C VAL A 69 2.22 -12.71 5.49
N LYS A 70 3.24 -13.56 5.63
CA LYS A 70 4.50 -13.22 6.31
C LYS A 70 5.27 -12.09 5.64
N ASP A 71 5.22 -11.99 4.30
CA ASP A 71 5.91 -10.92 3.56
C ASP A 71 5.22 -9.57 3.81
N VAL A 72 3.88 -9.58 3.83
CA VAL A 72 3.06 -8.41 4.16
C VAL A 72 3.31 -7.96 5.59
N GLN A 73 3.29 -8.89 6.55
CA GLN A 73 3.58 -8.60 7.96
C GLN A 73 4.98 -7.98 8.12
N LYS A 74 6.00 -8.59 7.51
CA LYS A 74 7.38 -8.09 7.56
C LYS A 74 7.49 -6.68 6.98
N MET A 75 6.80 -6.40 5.88
CA MET A 75 6.78 -5.08 5.28
C MET A 75 6.04 -4.07 6.17
N ALA A 76 4.91 -4.45 6.75
CA ALA A 76 4.15 -3.61 7.67
C ALA A 76 4.97 -3.19 8.89
N GLN A 77 5.73 -4.11 9.48
CA GLN A 77 6.65 -3.81 10.60
C GLN A 77 7.78 -2.85 10.22
N ASN A 78 8.22 -2.85 8.96
CA ASN A 78 9.28 -1.96 8.48
C ASN A 78 8.76 -0.55 8.13
N ILE A 79 7.56 -0.45 7.54
CA ILE A 79 7.00 0.81 7.04
C ILE A 79 6.23 1.55 8.14
N PHE A 80 5.41 0.86 8.92
CA PHE A 80 4.51 1.48 9.90
C PHE A 80 5.15 1.59 11.29
N SER A 81 6.31 2.23 11.35
CA SER A 81 7.01 2.55 12.60
C SER A 81 6.76 4.01 13.00
N LYS A 82 6.72 4.29 14.31
CA LYS A 82 6.38 5.63 14.84
C LYS A 82 7.26 6.75 14.27
N ASP A 83 8.52 6.45 14.00
CA ASP A 83 9.53 7.35 13.46
C ASP A 83 9.43 7.61 11.95
N LYS A 84 8.58 6.85 11.23
CA LYS A 84 8.41 6.93 9.76
C LYS A 84 7.03 7.42 9.31
N ILE A 85 6.12 7.68 10.25
CA ILE A 85 4.75 8.12 9.95
C ILE A 85 4.64 9.63 10.13
N ASN A 86 3.99 10.28 9.16
CA ASN A 86 3.74 11.72 9.17
C ASN A 86 2.23 11.99 9.11
N LEU A 87 1.76 12.99 9.84
CA LEU A 87 0.37 13.44 9.81
C LEU A 87 0.27 14.78 9.09
N SER A 88 -0.59 14.85 8.07
CA SER A 88 -0.93 16.08 7.37
C SER A 88 -2.44 16.22 7.34
N ILE A 89 -2.95 17.34 7.85
CA ILE A 89 -4.40 17.60 7.93
C ILE A 89 -4.68 18.97 7.32
N VAL A 90 -5.66 19.03 6.42
CA VAL A 90 -6.12 20.26 5.76
C VAL A 90 -7.60 20.43 6.02
N GLY A 91 -7.99 21.60 6.55
CA GLY A 91 -9.36 21.86 6.97
C GLY A 91 -9.47 23.12 7.85
N PRO A 92 -10.69 23.51 8.21
CA PRO A 92 -10.95 24.69 9.03
C PRO A 92 -10.67 24.38 10.52
N PHE A 93 -9.41 24.51 10.96
CA PHE A 93 -9.01 24.19 12.34
C PHE A 93 -8.90 25.43 13.23
N LYS A 94 -9.22 25.24 14.51
CA LYS A 94 -8.94 26.18 15.60
C LYS A 94 -7.59 25.87 16.23
N LYS A 95 -7.02 26.86 16.90
CA LYS A 95 -5.69 26.74 17.54
C LYS A 95 -5.61 25.60 18.58
N ASN A 96 -6.74 25.28 19.22
CA ASN A 96 -6.83 24.24 20.25
C ASN A 96 -6.85 22.81 19.66
N ASP A 97 -7.14 22.65 18.36
CA ASP A 97 -7.21 21.33 17.73
C ASP A 97 -5.80 20.74 17.50
N LYS A 98 -4.76 21.58 17.57
CA LYS A 98 -3.37 21.18 17.31
C LYS A 98 -2.83 20.18 18.36
N GLU A 99 -3.22 20.31 19.62
CA GLU A 99 -2.77 19.39 20.67
C GLU A 99 -3.44 18.01 20.54
N GLU A 100 -4.73 17.99 20.20
CA GLU A 100 -5.48 16.77 19.90
C GLU A 100 -4.91 16.02 18.69
N TYR A 101 -4.52 16.72 17.62
CA TYR A 101 -3.96 16.06 16.45
C TYR A 101 -2.55 15.52 16.66
N ASN A 102 -1.75 16.18 17.51
CA ASN A 102 -0.42 15.68 17.83
C ASN A 102 -0.47 14.39 18.68
N SER A 103 -1.51 14.18 19.48
CA SER A 103 -1.66 12.93 20.24
C SER A 103 -1.99 11.73 19.36
N LEU A 104 -2.60 11.92 18.18
CA LEU A 104 -2.90 10.84 17.24
C LEU A 104 -1.65 10.09 16.75
N LEU A 105 -0.51 10.78 16.64
CA LEU A 105 0.76 10.15 16.24
C LEU A 105 1.42 9.36 17.38
N GLN A 106 0.99 9.54 18.63
CA GLN A 106 1.54 8.82 19.78
C GLN A 106 0.93 7.43 19.98
N GLU A 107 -0.21 7.15 19.31
CA GLU A 107 -1.00 5.91 19.47
C GLU A 107 -0.47 4.71 18.67
N LEU A 108 0.31 4.93 17.60
CA LEU A 108 1.18 3.91 16.97
C LEU A 108 2.37 3.65 17.88
#